data_AF-A0AAD7YJQ5-F1
#
_entry.id   AF-A0AAD7YJQ5-F1
#
_cell.length_a   1.000
_cell.length_b   1.000
_cell.length_c   1.000
_cell.angle_alpha   90.00
_cell.angle_beta   90.00
_cell.angle_gamma   90.00
#
_symmetry.space_group_name_H-M   'P 1'
#
loop_
_entity.id
_entity.type
_entity.pdbx_description
1 polymer ?
#
loop_
_entity_poly.entity_id
_entity_poly.type
_entity_poly.pdbx_seq_one_letter_code
_entity_poly.pdbx_strand_id
1 'polypeptide(L)'
;MIGMVSDLVAKETPNVTENVCIQNNDTEPICYQFGFPEVGNYDLRTTALTIFFMREHNRLAKALHEINPCWKDDRLFKVARQINIATASNIFMYELLPSLLGYRNMVNNGLLSENVQHVSTYDAEAVPLVYAEYDIAVRYFHTFLDGRIKTYTESYHYKDEYSYSETLFRSGLLEKGKILEELNRGMFHQYAAKIDDIQDPDISENYYGKKLQKAHDLPAIDIQRGRDMGVRGYNDYRHMCGLKPAKKFRDLIDVMDVEKVEALKKLYEKVDDIDLLAGIMSENDIQGIHVGPTLFCIMTKQLQIFRYSDRFWFERGDQFHSFTLGQLHEIRKTNMARFACDNAEGIKYLQPQAFMSVRPGNMPVPCSHIEGPDLTKWRDGNCHRHNKHSHEASHKSTGYKHTSKATYYGNSGETVPYSRETVPYSRDSVPYNREAVSYSKEAVPYSREAVPYSKEAVPYSGNTVPYSRDTFPYSRDTVPYSRETVSYSRETVPDSSQTVTDFSSFFDNLLSYKPTSQDQGYISM
;
A
#
# COMPACT_ATOMS: atom_id res chain seq x y z
N MET A 1 32.33 0.37 9.64
CA MET A 1 32.14 1.71 9.08
C MET A 1 30.71 1.70 8.58
N ILE A 2 29.79 2.17 9.43
CA ILE A 2 28.37 2.28 9.09
C ILE A 2 28.36 3.33 7.99
N GLY A 3 28.06 2.93 6.75
CA GLY A 3 27.53 3.89 5.80
C GLY A 3 26.26 4.38 6.47
N MET A 4 26.33 5.55 7.12
CA MET A 4 25.11 6.24 7.46
C MET A 4 24.38 6.32 6.14
N VAL A 5 23.21 5.72 6.07
CA VAL A 5 22.24 6.11 5.08
C VAL A 5 21.83 7.51 5.53
N SER A 6 22.71 8.48 5.31
CA SER A 6 22.49 9.91 5.56
C SER A 6 22.10 10.62 4.28
N ASP A 7 22.09 9.89 3.15
CA ASP A 7 21.57 10.29 1.85
C ASP A 7 20.48 9.28 1.45
N LEU A 8 19.32 9.38 2.10
CA LEU A 8 18.38 8.26 2.30
C LEU A 8 17.35 8.02 1.21
N VAL A 9 17.43 8.79 0.14
CA VAL A 9 16.72 8.57 -1.10
C VAL A 9 17.76 8.94 -2.15
N ALA A 10 18.08 8.04 -3.07
CA ALA A 10 18.93 8.45 -4.18
C ALA A 10 18.15 9.55 -4.93
N LYS A 11 18.72 10.76 -4.90
CA LYS A 11 18.22 11.92 -5.62
C LYS A 11 18.98 11.97 -6.92
N GLU A 12 18.42 11.38 -7.96
CA GLU A 12 19.00 11.48 -9.29
C GLU A 12 18.42 12.69 -10.02
N THR A 13 19.24 13.33 -10.86
CA THR A 13 18.73 14.21 -11.91
C THR A 13 17.89 13.36 -12.87
N PRO A 14 16.64 13.73 -13.16
CA PRO A 14 15.71 12.87 -13.89
C PRO A 14 16.31 12.42 -15.23
N ASN A 15 16.49 11.12 -15.37
CA ASN A 15 16.74 10.52 -16.68
C ASN A 15 15.38 10.44 -17.38
N VAL A 16 15.25 11.13 -18.51
CA VAL A 16 13.99 11.38 -19.27
C VAL A 16 13.32 10.10 -19.81
N THR A 17 13.79 8.91 -19.40
CA THR A 17 13.35 7.60 -19.89
C THR A 17 12.42 6.84 -18.94
N GLU A 18 12.21 7.31 -17.72
CA GLU A 18 11.22 6.71 -16.79
C GLU A 18 10.08 7.71 -16.56
N ASN A 19 8.82 7.26 -16.66
CA ASN A 19 7.62 8.08 -16.47
C ASN A 19 7.40 8.52 -15.00
N VAL A 20 8.47 8.67 -14.23
CA VAL A 20 8.50 9.01 -12.81
C VAL A 20 8.94 10.47 -12.69
N CYS A 21 8.28 11.26 -11.83
CA CYS A 21 8.59 12.67 -11.61
C CYS A 21 8.41 13.60 -12.83
N ILE A 22 7.61 13.18 -13.83
CA ILE A 22 7.40 13.85 -15.12
C ILE A 22 6.81 15.26 -15.03
N GLN A 23 6.23 15.64 -13.89
CA GLN A 23 5.67 16.98 -13.67
C GLN A 23 6.60 17.94 -12.91
N ASN A 24 7.77 17.47 -12.45
CA ASN A 24 8.78 18.33 -11.83
C ASN A 24 9.14 19.49 -12.76
N ASN A 25 9.24 20.70 -12.19
CA ASN A 25 9.75 21.86 -12.92
C ASN A 25 11.28 21.84 -13.03
N ASP A 26 11.85 22.65 -13.91
CA ASP A 26 13.31 22.81 -14.06
C ASP A 26 14.04 23.22 -12.77
N THR A 27 13.31 23.83 -11.83
CA THR A 27 13.81 24.23 -10.51
C THR A 27 13.57 23.18 -9.42
N GLU A 28 13.08 21.99 -9.80
CA GLU A 28 12.75 20.84 -8.93
C GLU A 28 13.56 19.62 -9.41
N PRO A 29 14.90 19.64 -9.26
CA PRO A 29 15.78 18.65 -9.90
C PRO A 29 15.75 17.27 -9.23
N ILE A 30 15.00 17.12 -8.14
CA ILE A 30 15.03 15.92 -7.29
C ILE A 30 13.85 15.01 -7.65
N CYS A 31 14.16 13.77 -8.00
CA CYS A 31 13.21 12.68 -8.06
C CYS A 31 13.60 11.62 -7.03
N TYR A 32 12.62 11.05 -6.33
CA TYR A 32 12.89 10.09 -5.27
C TYR A 32 13.00 8.66 -5.82
N GLN A 33 14.09 7.96 -5.53
CA GLN A 33 14.21 6.53 -5.85
C GLN A 33 13.65 5.67 -4.72
N PHE A 34 12.48 5.07 -4.96
CA PHE A 34 11.84 4.11 -4.07
C PHE A 34 11.90 2.69 -4.63
N GLY A 35 11.57 1.68 -3.82
CA GLY A 35 11.46 0.30 -4.30
C GLY A 35 10.35 0.09 -5.33
N PHE A 36 9.35 0.99 -5.37
CA PHE A 36 8.32 1.04 -6.39
C PHE A 36 8.06 2.52 -6.75
N PRO A 37 8.91 3.11 -7.60
CA PRO A 37 8.97 4.56 -7.80
C PRO A 37 7.69 5.15 -8.41
N GLU A 38 6.92 4.37 -9.18
CA GLU A 38 5.68 4.79 -9.83
C GLU A 38 4.57 5.09 -8.83
N VAL A 39 4.49 4.31 -7.73
CA VAL A 39 3.54 4.57 -6.63
C VAL A 39 4.14 5.54 -5.63
N GLY A 40 5.40 5.33 -5.26
CA GLY A 40 6.06 6.15 -4.26
C GLY A 40 6.16 7.63 -4.65
N ASN A 41 6.24 7.95 -5.95
CA ASN A 41 6.24 9.34 -6.45
C ASN A 41 4.88 9.80 -7.02
N TYR A 42 3.80 9.03 -6.84
CA TYR A 42 2.53 9.26 -7.52
C TYR A 42 1.91 10.62 -7.16
N ASP A 43 1.74 10.89 -5.87
CA ASP A 43 1.33 12.19 -5.34
C ASP A 43 2.19 12.58 -4.13
N LEU A 44 2.10 13.86 -3.73
CA LEU A 44 2.94 14.41 -2.67
C LEU A 44 2.75 13.71 -1.32
N ARG A 45 1.51 13.31 -0.98
CA ARG A 45 1.19 12.68 0.32
C ARG A 45 1.65 11.22 0.34
N THR A 46 1.49 10.51 -0.77
CA THR A 46 2.05 9.16 -0.93
C THR A 46 3.58 9.17 -0.88
N THR A 47 4.20 10.19 -1.49
CA THR A 47 5.66 10.39 -1.40
C THR A 47 6.10 10.62 0.05
N ALA A 48 5.44 11.52 0.76
CA ALA A 48 5.72 11.79 2.17
C ALA A 48 5.58 10.53 3.04
N LEU A 49 4.49 9.77 2.88
CA LEU A 49 4.27 8.53 3.61
C LEU A 49 5.33 7.46 3.29
N THR A 50 5.76 7.36 2.03
CA THR A 50 6.85 6.46 1.61
C THR A 50 8.17 6.84 2.29
N ILE A 51 8.47 8.14 2.38
CA ILE A 51 9.62 8.65 3.14
C ILE A 51 9.51 8.27 4.62
N PHE A 52 8.31 8.32 5.23
CA PHE A 52 8.14 7.94 6.64
C PHE A 52 8.53 6.49 6.87
N PHE A 53 8.09 5.55 6.02
CA PHE A 53 8.45 4.13 6.16
C PHE A 53 9.94 3.87 5.94
N MET A 54 10.60 4.62 5.06
CA MET A 54 12.05 4.53 4.91
C MET A 54 12.78 5.06 6.15
N ARG A 55 12.35 6.20 6.69
CA ARG A 55 12.90 6.77 7.94
C ARG A 55 12.70 5.81 9.12
N GLU A 56 11.53 5.17 9.20
CA GLU A 56 11.20 4.23 10.28
C GLU A 56 12.13 3.01 10.25
N HIS A 57 12.39 2.46 9.06
CA HIS A 57 13.34 1.34 8.92
C HIS A 57 14.71 1.68 9.53
N ASN A 58 15.25 2.87 9.24
CA ASN A 58 16.55 3.29 9.75
C ASN A 58 16.52 3.60 11.25
N ARG A 59 15.44 4.22 11.73
CA ARG A 59 15.21 4.48 13.16
C ARG A 59 15.22 3.16 13.94
N LEU A 60 14.49 2.16 13.45
CA LEU A 60 14.44 0.82 14.00
C LEU A 60 15.82 0.14 13.95
N ALA A 61 16.50 0.15 12.80
CA ALA A 61 17.81 -0.47 12.66
C ALA A 61 18.86 0.14 13.62
N LYS A 62 18.86 1.47 13.76
CA LYS A 62 19.73 2.17 14.71
C LYS A 62 19.44 1.79 16.16
N ALA A 63 18.17 1.85 16.57
CA ALA A 63 17.77 1.50 17.93
C ALA A 63 18.05 0.03 18.27
N LEU A 64 17.83 -0.88 17.32
CA LEU A 64 18.16 -2.30 17.47
C LEU A 64 19.66 -2.52 17.60
N HIS A 65 20.50 -1.77 16.88
CA HIS A 65 21.95 -1.84 17.01
C HIS A 65 22.42 -1.36 18.40
N GLU A 66 21.83 -0.30 18.93
CA GLU A 66 22.15 0.22 20.27
C GLU A 66 21.82 -0.81 21.37
N ILE A 67 20.70 -1.52 21.24
CA ILE A 67 20.28 -2.56 22.19
C ILE A 67 21.06 -3.87 21.95
N ASN A 68 21.45 -4.15 20.71
CA ASN A 68 22.13 -5.38 20.29
C ASN A 68 23.43 -5.09 19.51
N PRO A 69 24.51 -4.61 20.16
CA PRO A 69 25.73 -4.22 19.45
C PRO A 69 26.42 -5.35 18.68
N CYS A 70 26.13 -6.60 19.02
CA CYS A 70 26.70 -7.78 18.36
C CYS A 70 25.99 -8.17 17.05
N TRP A 71 24.81 -7.59 16.76
CA TRP A 71 24.10 -7.88 15.52
C TRP A 71 24.81 -7.26 14.32
N LYS A 72 24.96 -8.07 13.27
CA LYS A 72 25.47 -7.62 11.97
C LYS A 72 24.37 -7.00 11.13
N ASP A 73 24.78 -6.26 10.11
CA ASP A 73 23.94 -5.48 9.21
C ASP A 73 22.74 -6.28 8.64
N ASP A 74 22.97 -7.47 8.08
CA ASP A 74 21.90 -8.32 7.53
C ASP A 74 20.79 -8.65 8.55
N ARG A 75 21.17 -8.88 9.81
CA ARG A 75 20.19 -9.13 10.88
C ARG A 75 19.45 -7.85 11.27
N LEU A 76 20.16 -6.73 11.38
CA LEU A 76 19.55 -5.42 11.67
C LEU A 76 18.52 -5.05 10.59
N PHE A 77 18.89 -5.17 9.32
CA PHE A 77 18.01 -4.91 8.19
C PHE A 77 16.76 -5.80 8.24
N LYS A 78 16.93 -7.13 8.38
CA LYS A 78 15.79 -8.07 8.36
C LYS A 78 14.84 -7.84 9.52
N VAL A 79 15.35 -7.63 10.73
CA VAL A 79 14.51 -7.40 11.92
C VAL A 79 13.83 -6.02 11.85
N ALA A 80 14.54 -4.97 11.44
CA ALA A 80 13.95 -3.65 11.25
C ALA A 80 12.86 -3.67 10.17
N ARG A 81 13.10 -4.35 9.04
CA ARG A 81 12.08 -4.58 7.99
C ARG A 81 10.86 -5.31 8.53
N GLN A 82 11.06 -6.36 9.32
CA GLN A 82 9.97 -7.15 9.88
C GLN A 82 9.09 -6.31 10.83
N ILE A 83 9.71 -5.54 11.74
CA ILE A 83 8.98 -4.65 12.65
C ILE A 83 8.24 -3.58 11.85
N ASN A 84 8.88 -2.97 10.84
CA ASN A 84 8.27 -1.92 10.02
C ASN A 84 7.03 -2.43 9.24
N ILE A 85 7.10 -3.64 8.69
CA ILE A 85 5.95 -4.30 8.04
C ILE A 85 4.83 -4.53 9.07
N ALA A 86 5.16 -5.04 10.26
CA ALA A 86 4.18 -5.28 11.31
C ALA A 86 3.53 -3.97 11.81
N THR A 87 4.29 -2.88 11.92
CA THR A 87 3.78 -1.54 12.20
C THR A 87 2.78 -1.10 11.13
N ALA A 88 3.12 -1.25 9.84
CA ALA A 88 2.21 -0.91 8.75
C ALA A 88 0.91 -1.74 8.80
N SER A 89 1.03 -3.06 8.97
CA SER A 89 -0.11 -3.97 9.10
C SER A 89 -0.99 -3.61 10.30
N ASN A 90 -0.40 -3.27 11.45
CA ASN A 90 -1.15 -2.91 12.64
C ASN A 90 -1.91 -1.59 12.46
N ILE A 91 -1.24 -0.55 11.95
CA ILE A 91 -1.89 0.74 11.64
C ILE A 91 -3.06 0.54 10.66
N PHE A 92 -2.84 -0.24 9.60
CA PHE A 92 -3.87 -0.50 8.60
C PHE A 92 -5.06 -1.28 9.17
N MET A 93 -4.80 -2.41 9.83
CA MET A 93 -5.83 -3.36 10.25
C MET A 93 -6.52 -2.97 11.55
N TYR A 94 -5.80 -2.35 12.49
CA TYR A 94 -6.29 -2.06 13.84
C TYR A 94 -6.59 -0.58 14.10
N GLU A 95 -6.26 0.33 13.17
CA GLU A 95 -6.56 1.76 13.30
C GLU A 95 -7.41 2.30 12.13
N LEU A 96 -6.93 2.17 10.89
CA LEU A 96 -7.61 2.72 9.71
C LEU A 96 -8.90 1.94 9.36
N LEU A 97 -8.78 0.65 9.04
CA LEU A 97 -9.91 -0.14 8.59
C LEU A 97 -11.06 -0.24 9.61
N PRO A 98 -10.83 -0.35 10.92
CA PRO A 98 -11.91 -0.36 11.90
C PRO A 98 -12.72 0.93 11.92
N SER A 99 -12.10 2.06 11.55
CA SER A 99 -12.78 3.36 11.42
C SER A 99 -13.70 3.38 10.21
N LEU A 100 -13.42 2.58 9.17
CA LEU A 100 -14.20 2.51 7.92
C LEU A 100 -15.24 1.39 7.91
N LEU A 101 -14.87 0.21 8.43
CA LEU A 101 -15.65 -1.04 8.36
C LEU A 101 -16.32 -1.41 9.68
N GLY A 102 -16.00 -0.71 10.77
CA GLY A 102 -16.49 -0.97 12.13
C GLY A 102 -15.70 -2.07 12.83
N TYR A 103 -15.15 -1.76 14.00
CA TYR A 103 -14.34 -2.70 14.79
C TYR A 103 -15.05 -4.03 15.09
N ARG A 104 -16.29 -3.97 15.60
CA ARG A 104 -17.09 -5.18 15.92
C ARG A 104 -17.35 -6.02 14.67
N ASN A 105 -17.65 -5.39 13.54
CA ASN A 105 -17.86 -6.09 12.27
C ASN A 105 -16.59 -6.83 11.84
N MET A 106 -15.43 -6.18 11.94
CA MET A 106 -14.16 -6.79 11.59
C MET A 106 -13.79 -7.95 12.52
N VAL A 107 -14.04 -7.84 13.82
CA VAL A 107 -13.88 -8.96 14.78
C VAL A 107 -14.79 -10.13 14.41
N ASN A 108 -16.09 -9.86 14.21
CA ASN A 108 -17.09 -10.89 13.91
C ASN A 108 -16.80 -11.63 12.59
N ASN A 109 -16.14 -10.98 11.64
CA ASN A 109 -15.72 -11.56 10.36
C ASN A 109 -14.31 -12.18 10.41
N GLY A 110 -13.72 -12.31 11.60
CA GLY A 110 -12.39 -12.90 11.76
C GLY A 110 -11.28 -12.09 11.11
N LEU A 111 -11.43 -10.77 10.95
CA LEU A 111 -10.36 -9.92 10.44
C LEU A 111 -9.41 -9.44 11.53
N LEU A 112 -9.90 -9.34 12.77
CA LEU A 112 -9.15 -8.85 13.92
C LEU A 112 -9.16 -9.82 15.08
N SER A 113 -8.15 -9.68 15.94
CA SER A 113 -8.04 -10.33 17.24
C SER A 113 -8.35 -9.31 18.33
N GLU A 114 -9.36 -9.58 19.15
CA GLU A 114 -9.72 -8.70 20.29
C GLU A 114 -8.58 -8.60 21.29
N ASN A 115 -8.00 -9.74 21.65
CA ASN A 115 -6.89 -9.84 22.56
C ASN A 115 -5.57 -9.95 21.80
N VAL A 116 -4.51 -9.38 22.36
CA VAL A 116 -3.16 -9.54 21.83
C VAL A 116 -2.63 -10.92 22.19
N GLN A 117 -2.73 -11.84 21.25
CA GLN A 117 -2.28 -13.22 21.38
C GLN A 117 -1.78 -13.75 20.05
N HIS A 118 -1.04 -14.85 20.11
CA HIS A 118 -0.66 -15.56 18.89
C HIS A 118 -1.87 -16.16 18.20
N VAL A 119 -1.91 -16.06 16.88
CA VAL A 119 -2.93 -16.68 16.04
C VAL A 119 -2.34 -17.85 15.25
N SER A 120 -3.17 -18.86 15.02
CA SER A 120 -2.84 -20.05 14.23
C SER A 120 -3.79 -20.23 13.04
N THR A 121 -4.36 -19.14 12.54
CA THR A 121 -5.39 -19.12 11.49
C THR A 121 -4.81 -19.17 10.07
N TYR A 122 -3.52 -19.50 9.93
CA TYR A 122 -2.90 -19.59 8.61
C TYR A 122 -3.42 -20.82 7.87
N ASP A 123 -3.87 -20.60 6.63
CA ASP A 123 -4.29 -21.65 5.71
C ASP A 123 -3.27 -21.76 4.57
N ALA A 124 -2.63 -22.93 4.47
CA ALA A 124 -1.62 -23.22 3.45
C ALA A 124 -2.22 -23.44 2.05
N GLU A 125 -3.51 -23.79 1.98
CA GLU A 125 -4.23 -24.04 0.73
C GLU A 125 -4.90 -22.76 0.19
N ALA A 126 -4.98 -21.71 1.02
CA ALA A 126 -5.52 -20.42 0.61
C ALA A 126 -4.63 -19.76 -0.46
N VAL A 127 -5.25 -19.31 -1.55
CA VAL A 127 -4.56 -18.66 -2.66
C VAL A 127 -4.34 -17.17 -2.33
N PRO A 128 -3.08 -16.69 -2.20
CA PRO A 128 -2.77 -15.33 -1.74
C PRO A 128 -2.87 -14.29 -2.87
N LEU A 129 -3.90 -14.39 -3.71
CA LEU A 129 -4.12 -13.47 -4.82
C LEU A 129 -5.13 -12.38 -4.46
N VAL A 130 -5.05 -11.28 -5.21
CA VAL A 130 -6.02 -10.19 -5.14
C VAL A 130 -7.14 -10.47 -6.13
N TYR A 131 -8.38 -10.40 -5.67
CA TYR A 131 -9.56 -10.48 -6.51
C TYR A 131 -9.65 -9.25 -7.42
N ALA A 132 -9.98 -9.45 -8.70
CA ALA A 132 -10.16 -8.37 -9.66
C ALA A 132 -11.25 -7.39 -9.19
N GLU A 133 -12.33 -7.91 -8.64
CA GLU A 133 -13.42 -7.14 -8.04
C GLU A 133 -12.99 -6.31 -6.83
N TYR A 134 -12.01 -6.78 -6.05
CA TYR A 134 -11.47 -6.00 -4.94
C TYR A 134 -10.71 -4.78 -5.47
N ASP A 135 -9.86 -4.94 -6.49
CA ASP A 135 -9.11 -3.83 -7.08
C ASP A 135 -10.02 -2.74 -7.67
N ILE A 136 -11.19 -3.12 -8.19
CA ILE A 136 -12.21 -2.17 -8.66
C ILE A 136 -13.01 -1.58 -7.50
N ALA A 137 -13.44 -2.40 -6.53
CA ALA A 137 -14.29 -1.97 -5.43
C ALA A 137 -13.61 -0.95 -4.51
N VAL A 138 -12.32 -1.13 -4.19
CA VAL A 138 -11.59 -0.19 -3.30
C VAL A 138 -11.38 1.20 -3.91
N ARG A 139 -11.64 1.37 -5.21
CA ARG A 139 -11.63 2.69 -5.86
C ARG A 139 -12.75 3.59 -5.38
N TYR A 140 -13.74 3.04 -4.66
CA TYR A 140 -14.67 3.82 -3.85
C TYR A 140 -13.94 4.86 -2.98
N PHE A 141 -12.77 4.53 -2.42
CA PHE A 141 -12.00 5.48 -1.60
C PHE A 141 -11.43 6.67 -2.37
N HIS A 142 -11.51 6.71 -3.71
CA HIS A 142 -11.21 7.92 -4.48
C HIS A 142 -12.18 9.07 -4.15
N THR A 143 -13.39 8.80 -3.64
CA THR A 143 -14.32 9.84 -3.17
C THR A 143 -13.77 10.64 -1.98
N PHE A 144 -12.75 10.13 -1.29
CA PHE A 144 -12.12 10.78 -0.14
C PHE A 144 -11.11 11.86 -0.56
N LEU A 145 -10.77 11.92 -1.85
CA LEU A 145 -9.80 12.86 -2.40
C LEU A 145 -10.38 14.28 -2.47
N ASP A 146 -9.85 15.18 -1.64
CA ASP A 146 -9.99 16.63 -1.85
C ASP A 146 -9.03 17.06 -2.97
N GLY A 147 -9.53 17.84 -3.92
CA GLY A 147 -8.74 18.38 -5.04
C GLY A 147 -7.66 19.37 -4.62
N ARG A 148 -7.61 19.74 -3.34
CA ARG A 148 -6.60 20.63 -2.77
C ARG A 148 -5.71 19.90 -1.77
N ILE A 149 -4.44 20.20 -1.85
CA ILE A 149 -3.42 19.82 -0.87
C ILE A 149 -3.02 21.09 -0.13
N LYS A 150 -3.44 21.22 1.13
CA LYS A 150 -3.19 22.40 1.95
C LYS A 150 -1.92 22.24 2.78
N THR A 151 -1.20 23.34 2.90
CA THR A 151 0.02 23.44 3.70
C THR A 151 -0.19 24.34 4.90
N TYR A 152 0.50 24.01 6.01
CA TYR A 152 0.29 24.68 7.28
C TYR A 152 1.61 25.12 7.92
N THR A 153 1.60 26.29 8.54
CA THR A 153 2.73 26.82 9.32
C THR A 153 2.99 25.99 10.59
N GLU A 154 4.11 26.26 11.28
CA GLU A 154 4.43 25.60 12.57
C GLU A 154 3.34 25.80 13.65
N SER A 155 2.57 26.89 13.57
CA SER A 155 1.44 27.19 14.46
C SER A 155 0.10 26.67 13.92
N TYR A 156 0.10 25.77 12.92
CA TYR A 156 -1.09 25.18 12.29
C TYR A 156 -2.04 26.19 11.63
N HIS A 157 -1.58 27.41 11.33
CA HIS A 157 -2.31 28.30 10.45
C HIS A 157 -2.12 27.88 8.99
N TYR A 158 -3.22 27.91 8.23
CA TYR A 158 -3.22 27.75 6.78
C TYR A 158 -2.20 28.69 6.14
N LYS A 159 -1.38 28.15 5.24
CA LYS A 159 -0.32 28.90 4.56
C LYS A 159 -0.60 29.05 3.07
N ASP A 160 -0.74 27.92 2.38
CA ASP A 160 -0.89 27.85 0.93
C ASP A 160 -1.61 26.56 0.52
N GLU A 161 -2.05 26.46 -0.73
CA GLU A 161 -2.66 25.26 -1.29
C GLU A 161 -2.15 24.93 -2.70
N TYR A 162 -2.13 23.65 -3.01
CA TYR A 162 -1.81 23.12 -4.34
C TYR A 162 -2.99 22.31 -4.86
N SER A 163 -3.21 22.31 -6.17
CA SER A 163 -4.12 21.34 -6.80
C SER A 163 -3.50 19.94 -6.74
N TYR A 164 -4.34 18.95 -6.43
CA TYR A 164 -3.93 17.55 -6.40
C TYR A 164 -3.47 17.11 -7.79
N SER A 165 -4.27 17.40 -8.83
CA SER A 165 -3.97 17.01 -10.21
C SER A 165 -2.68 17.62 -10.76
N GLU A 166 -2.39 18.89 -10.43
CA GLU A 166 -1.18 19.61 -10.85
C GLU A 166 0.08 19.23 -10.04
N THR A 167 -0.07 18.34 -9.05
CA THR A 167 1.04 17.84 -8.23
C THR A 167 1.28 16.34 -8.35
N LEU A 168 0.48 15.64 -9.17
CA LEU A 168 0.77 14.26 -9.54
C LEU A 168 2.14 14.15 -10.22
N PHE A 169 2.94 13.18 -9.80
CA PHE A 169 4.30 12.95 -10.28
C PHE A 169 5.20 14.19 -10.17
N ARG A 170 5.00 15.02 -9.14
CA ARG A 170 5.79 16.24 -8.89
C ARG A 170 6.50 16.20 -7.53
N SER A 171 7.09 15.06 -7.19
CA SER A 171 7.72 14.86 -5.87
C SER A 171 8.87 15.82 -5.58
N GLY A 172 9.53 16.38 -6.61
CA GLY A 172 10.58 17.39 -6.43
C GLY A 172 10.10 18.69 -5.77
N LEU A 173 8.79 18.95 -5.75
CA LEU A 173 8.19 20.07 -5.02
C LEU A 173 8.42 19.98 -3.50
N LEU A 174 8.51 18.77 -2.94
CA LEU A 174 8.70 18.56 -1.50
C LEU A 174 10.02 19.14 -0.97
N GLU A 175 11.02 19.25 -1.84
CA GLU A 175 12.37 19.71 -1.53
C GLU A 175 12.50 21.24 -1.58
N LYS A 176 11.43 21.95 -1.97
CA LYS A 176 11.44 23.41 -2.01
C LYS A 176 11.09 23.99 -0.64
N GLY A 177 12.04 24.72 -0.07
CA GLY A 177 11.83 25.46 1.17
C GLY A 177 11.42 24.53 2.32
N LYS A 178 10.26 24.81 2.92
CA LYS A 178 9.67 24.03 4.03
C LYS A 178 8.45 23.21 3.61
N ILE A 179 8.23 22.98 2.31
CA ILE A 179 6.99 22.36 1.82
C ILE A 179 6.74 20.99 2.43
N LEU A 180 7.76 20.12 2.55
CA LEU A 180 7.58 18.81 3.19
C LEU A 180 7.06 18.93 4.62
N GLU A 181 7.63 19.82 5.44
CA GLU A 181 7.16 20.05 6.82
C GLU A 181 5.71 20.58 6.85
N GLU A 182 5.39 21.50 5.95
CA GLU A 182 4.09 22.17 5.90
C GLU A 182 2.99 21.25 5.37
N LEU A 183 3.35 20.36 4.43
CA LEU A 183 2.52 19.28 3.94
C LEU A 183 2.28 18.22 5.01
N ASN A 184 3.33 17.79 5.73
CA ASN A 184 3.19 16.81 6.80
C ASN A 184 2.16 17.27 7.85
N ARG A 185 2.17 18.55 8.22
CA ARG A 185 1.14 19.13 9.10
C ARG A 185 -0.26 19.07 8.46
N GLY A 186 -0.36 19.33 7.16
CA GLY A 186 -1.59 19.19 6.40
C GLY A 186 -2.14 17.77 6.38
N MET A 187 -1.30 16.74 6.22
CA MET A 187 -1.72 15.33 6.19
C MET A 187 -2.51 14.89 7.43
N PHE A 188 -2.30 15.53 8.58
CA PHE A 188 -2.99 15.21 9.83
C PHE A 188 -3.94 16.30 10.31
N HIS A 189 -3.99 17.46 9.66
CA HIS A 189 -4.83 18.59 10.07
C HIS A 189 -5.91 18.94 9.05
N GLN A 190 -5.65 18.75 7.76
CA GLN A 190 -6.63 18.92 6.71
C GLN A 190 -7.64 17.75 6.75
N TYR A 191 -8.92 18.08 6.63
CA TYR A 191 -9.97 17.08 6.44
C TYR A 191 -9.85 16.40 5.06
N ALA A 192 -10.18 15.11 5.00
CA ALA A 192 -10.50 14.46 3.74
C ALA A 192 -11.76 15.09 3.10
N ALA A 193 -12.01 14.80 1.82
CA ALA A 193 -13.31 15.11 1.23
C ALA A 193 -14.42 14.33 1.97
N LYS A 194 -15.66 14.80 1.81
CA LYS A 194 -16.80 14.12 2.42
C LYS A 194 -16.98 12.76 1.77
N ILE A 195 -17.21 11.74 2.59
CA ILE A 195 -17.48 10.38 2.13
C ILE A 195 -18.92 10.35 1.62
N ASP A 196 -19.10 10.61 0.33
CA ASP A 196 -20.38 10.53 -0.36
C ASP A 196 -20.20 10.16 -1.84
N ASP A 197 -21.27 10.30 -2.63
CA ASP A 197 -21.33 9.99 -4.06
C ASP A 197 -20.87 11.14 -4.95
N ILE A 198 -20.27 12.20 -4.38
CA ILE A 198 -19.80 13.38 -5.12
C ILE A 198 -18.27 13.40 -5.13
N GLN A 199 -17.71 13.42 -6.33
CA GLN A 199 -16.27 13.55 -6.54
C GLN A 199 -15.87 15.03 -6.69
N ASP A 200 -14.71 15.40 -6.12
CA ASP A 200 -14.13 16.73 -6.34
C ASP A 200 -13.83 16.96 -7.83
N PRO A 201 -14.21 18.12 -8.43
CA PRO A 201 -13.97 18.42 -9.84
C PRO A 201 -12.50 18.36 -10.28
N ASP A 202 -11.53 18.57 -9.39
CA ASP A 202 -10.11 18.38 -9.75
C ASP A 202 -9.81 16.91 -10.07
N ILE A 203 -10.56 15.99 -9.48
CA ILE A 203 -10.41 14.54 -9.64
C ILE A 203 -11.30 14.00 -10.78
N SER A 204 -12.51 14.53 -10.95
CA SER A 204 -13.44 14.05 -11.99
C SER A 204 -13.29 14.75 -13.35
N GLU A 205 -12.64 15.91 -13.44
CA GLU A 205 -12.52 16.64 -14.72
C GLU A 205 -11.07 16.87 -15.14
N ASN A 206 -10.16 16.98 -14.17
CA ASN A 206 -8.78 17.43 -14.41
C ASN A 206 -7.73 16.47 -13.86
N TYR A 207 -8.03 15.19 -13.62
CA TYR A 207 -7.21 14.31 -12.76
C TYR A 207 -5.69 14.35 -13.02
N TYR A 208 -5.25 14.32 -14.28
CA TYR A 208 -3.82 14.34 -14.65
C TYR A 208 -3.21 15.74 -14.81
N GLY A 209 -3.95 16.78 -14.45
CA GLY A 209 -3.53 18.17 -14.56
C GLY A 209 -3.35 18.62 -16.01
N LYS A 210 -3.01 19.90 -16.21
CA LYS A 210 -2.91 20.49 -17.55
C LYS A 210 -1.69 20.03 -18.34
N LYS A 211 -0.62 19.60 -17.65
CA LYS A 211 0.65 19.23 -18.27
C LYS A 211 0.65 17.84 -18.89
N LEU A 212 0.07 16.85 -18.20
CA LEU A 212 0.08 15.47 -18.69
C LEU A 212 -1.05 15.25 -19.66
N GLN A 213 -2.29 15.54 -19.24
CA GLN A 213 -3.43 15.41 -20.13
C GLN A 213 -4.64 16.22 -19.66
N LYS A 214 -5.11 17.07 -20.58
CA LYS A 214 -5.96 18.23 -20.30
C LYS A 214 -7.37 17.93 -19.74
N ALA A 215 -7.90 16.72 -19.92
CA ALA A 215 -9.22 16.35 -19.41
C ALA A 215 -9.26 14.85 -19.12
N HIS A 216 -9.50 14.51 -17.85
CA HIS A 216 -9.67 13.14 -17.40
C HIS A 216 -10.55 13.07 -16.17
N ASP A 217 -11.37 12.03 -16.19
CA ASP A 217 -12.29 11.67 -15.15
C ASP A 217 -11.82 10.36 -14.52
N LEU A 218 -11.28 10.44 -13.30
CA LEU A 218 -10.82 9.25 -12.57
C LEU A 218 -11.98 8.26 -12.33
N PRO A 219 -13.15 8.65 -11.80
CA PRO A 219 -14.31 7.77 -11.72
C PRO A 219 -14.66 7.07 -13.04
N ALA A 220 -14.67 7.80 -14.16
CA ALA A 220 -14.96 7.19 -15.47
C ALA A 220 -13.88 6.20 -15.91
N ILE A 221 -12.59 6.51 -15.65
CA ILE A 221 -11.47 5.59 -15.87
C ILE A 221 -11.65 4.32 -15.04
N ASP A 222 -12.06 4.46 -13.78
CA ASP A 222 -12.23 3.32 -12.87
C ASP A 222 -13.40 2.42 -13.28
N ILE A 223 -14.52 3.01 -13.71
CA ILE A 223 -15.64 2.26 -14.30
C ILE A 223 -15.19 1.54 -15.57
N GLN A 224 -14.49 2.24 -16.47
CA GLN A 224 -13.99 1.65 -17.70
C GLN A 224 -12.96 0.54 -17.43
N ARG A 225 -12.15 0.67 -16.38
CA ARG A 225 -11.20 -0.34 -15.93
C ARG A 225 -11.91 -1.61 -15.45
N GLY A 226 -13.04 -1.47 -14.75
CA GLY A 226 -13.85 -2.63 -14.38
C GLY A 226 -14.31 -3.43 -15.59
N ARG A 227 -14.77 -2.74 -16.65
CA ARG A 227 -15.18 -3.36 -17.91
C ARG A 227 -14.01 -4.05 -18.62
N ASP A 228 -12.86 -3.39 -18.66
CA ASP A 228 -11.60 -3.91 -19.24
C ASP A 228 -11.16 -5.21 -18.55
N MET A 229 -11.21 -5.23 -17.21
CA MET A 229 -10.90 -6.41 -16.40
C MET A 229 -11.98 -7.50 -16.44
N GLY A 230 -13.12 -7.24 -17.09
CA GLY A 230 -14.22 -8.20 -17.19
C GLY A 230 -14.89 -8.53 -15.86
N VAL A 231 -14.90 -7.59 -14.89
CA VAL A 231 -15.63 -7.81 -13.63
C VAL A 231 -17.13 -7.88 -13.91
N ARG A 232 -17.85 -8.72 -13.15
CA ARG A 232 -19.29 -8.88 -13.30
C ARG A 232 -20.06 -7.59 -12.98
N GLY A 233 -21.32 -7.53 -13.40
CA GLY A 233 -22.22 -6.43 -13.04
C GLY A 233 -22.49 -6.39 -11.54
N TYR A 234 -22.87 -5.22 -11.03
CA TYR A 234 -23.18 -4.98 -9.62
C TYR A 234 -24.21 -5.97 -9.07
N ASN A 235 -25.25 -6.32 -9.84
CA ASN A 235 -26.32 -7.20 -9.38
C ASN A 235 -25.86 -8.64 -9.10
N ASP A 236 -24.82 -9.11 -9.80
CA ASP A 236 -24.20 -10.41 -9.53
C ASP A 236 -23.48 -10.40 -8.17
N TYR A 237 -22.70 -9.34 -7.89
CA TYR A 237 -22.01 -9.20 -6.61
C TYR A 237 -22.99 -8.95 -5.46
N ARG A 238 -24.06 -8.20 -5.69
CA ARG A 238 -25.18 -8.07 -4.75
C ARG A 238 -25.71 -9.44 -4.35
N HIS A 239 -25.97 -10.32 -5.33
CA HIS A 239 -26.41 -11.69 -5.07
C HIS A 239 -25.35 -12.51 -4.30
N MET A 240 -24.10 -12.49 -4.74
CA MET A 240 -23.00 -13.22 -4.10
C MET A 240 -22.79 -12.77 -2.66
N CYS A 241 -22.90 -11.48 -2.40
CA CYS A 241 -22.78 -10.94 -1.06
C CYS A 241 -23.95 -11.33 -0.16
N GLY A 242 -25.06 -11.83 -0.72
CA GLY A 242 -26.24 -12.36 -0.04
C GLY A 242 -27.44 -11.39 0.00
N LEU A 243 -27.36 -10.28 -0.73
CA LEU A 243 -28.49 -9.38 -0.93
C LEU A 243 -29.46 -9.99 -1.95
N LYS A 244 -30.71 -9.54 -1.94
CA LYS A 244 -31.72 -10.04 -2.89
C LYS A 244 -31.37 -9.57 -4.30
N PRO A 245 -31.27 -10.46 -5.32
CA PRO A 245 -31.06 -10.02 -6.70
C PRO A 245 -32.16 -9.05 -7.13
N ALA A 246 -31.78 -7.91 -7.70
CA ALA A 246 -32.74 -6.95 -8.22
C ALA A 246 -33.25 -7.44 -9.58
N LYS A 247 -34.57 -7.40 -9.81
CA LYS A 247 -35.17 -7.75 -11.12
C LYS A 247 -35.52 -6.52 -11.95
N LYS A 248 -35.58 -5.37 -11.28
CA LYS A 248 -35.88 -4.05 -11.84
C LYS A 248 -35.20 -3.00 -10.96
N PHE A 249 -34.91 -1.82 -11.52
CA PHE A 249 -34.26 -0.72 -10.79
C PHE A 249 -34.89 -0.41 -9.43
N ARG A 250 -36.23 -0.43 -9.33
CA ARG A 250 -36.93 -0.16 -8.07
C ARG A 250 -36.58 -1.14 -6.94
N ASP A 251 -36.07 -2.34 -7.24
CA ASP A 251 -35.67 -3.30 -6.20
C ASP A 251 -34.36 -2.90 -5.51
N LEU A 252 -33.66 -1.86 -6.00
CA LEU A 252 -32.43 -1.31 -5.41
C LEU A 252 -32.67 -0.33 -4.25
N ILE A 253 -33.91 0.11 -4.04
CA ILE A 253 -34.27 1.08 -2.98
C ILE A 253 -34.11 0.52 -1.56
N ASP A 254 -33.76 -0.77 -1.43
CA ASP A 254 -33.48 -1.39 -0.15
C ASP A 254 -32.10 -1.03 0.41
N VAL A 255 -31.18 -0.59 -0.45
CA VAL A 255 -29.81 -0.17 -0.07
C VAL A 255 -29.37 1.16 -0.71
N MET A 256 -30.22 1.78 -1.53
CA MET A 256 -29.91 3.04 -2.23
C MET A 256 -31.06 4.04 -2.08
N ASP A 257 -30.72 5.33 -2.08
CA ASP A 257 -31.73 6.40 -2.16
C ASP A 257 -32.44 6.42 -3.52
N VAL A 258 -33.69 6.87 -3.54
CA VAL A 258 -34.56 6.85 -4.73
C VAL A 258 -33.95 7.67 -5.88
N GLU A 259 -33.31 8.79 -5.54
CA GLU A 259 -32.64 9.69 -6.47
C GLU A 259 -31.50 8.98 -7.21
N LYS A 260 -30.68 8.19 -6.49
CA LYS A 260 -29.57 7.40 -7.06
C LYS A 260 -30.09 6.29 -7.96
N VAL A 261 -31.16 5.60 -7.54
CA VAL A 261 -31.81 4.56 -8.36
C VAL A 261 -32.38 5.13 -9.67
N GLU A 262 -33.02 6.30 -9.62
CA GLU A 262 -33.53 6.97 -10.83
C GLU A 262 -32.41 7.51 -11.71
N ALA A 263 -31.25 7.88 -11.15
CA ALA A 263 -30.06 8.21 -11.94
C ALA A 263 -29.51 6.98 -12.68
N LEU A 264 -29.33 5.85 -11.99
CA LEU A 264 -28.88 4.59 -12.60
C LEU A 264 -29.84 4.13 -13.71
N LYS A 265 -31.16 4.21 -13.47
CA LYS A 265 -32.19 3.86 -14.45
C LYS A 265 -32.19 4.73 -15.71
N LYS A 266 -31.66 5.96 -15.64
CA LYS A 266 -31.48 6.82 -16.82
C LYS A 266 -30.23 6.42 -17.62
N LEU A 267 -29.23 5.84 -16.98
CA LEU A 267 -27.92 5.55 -17.56
C LEU A 267 -27.82 4.11 -18.10
N TYR A 268 -28.45 3.14 -17.44
CA TYR A 268 -28.40 1.73 -17.79
C TYR A 268 -29.73 1.22 -18.34
N GLU A 269 -29.68 0.32 -19.32
CA GLU A 269 -30.89 -0.27 -19.93
C GLU A 269 -31.54 -1.27 -18.97
N LYS A 270 -30.75 -2.14 -18.34
CA LYS A 270 -31.21 -3.14 -17.36
C LYS A 270 -30.42 -3.02 -16.05
N VAL A 271 -31.03 -3.54 -14.98
CA VAL A 271 -30.41 -3.56 -13.66
C VAL A 271 -29.15 -4.43 -13.61
N ASP A 272 -29.07 -5.45 -14.46
CA ASP A 272 -27.90 -6.34 -14.58
C ASP A 272 -26.72 -5.68 -15.31
N ASP A 273 -26.95 -4.59 -16.04
CA ASP A 273 -25.91 -3.88 -16.80
C ASP A 273 -25.12 -2.88 -15.94
N ILE A 274 -25.54 -2.64 -14.68
CA ILE A 274 -24.89 -1.68 -13.78
C ILE A 274 -23.45 -2.14 -13.49
N ASP A 275 -22.47 -1.30 -13.80
CA ASP A 275 -21.06 -1.56 -13.48
C ASP A 275 -20.86 -1.67 -11.96
N LEU A 276 -19.97 -2.58 -11.52
CA LEU A 276 -19.73 -2.84 -10.09
C LEU A 276 -19.47 -1.55 -9.28
N LEU A 277 -18.53 -0.73 -9.73
CA LEU A 277 -18.16 0.50 -9.00
C LEU A 277 -19.30 1.52 -8.97
N ALA A 278 -20.04 1.69 -10.06
CA ALA A 278 -21.20 2.59 -10.11
C ALA A 278 -22.29 2.14 -9.12
N GLY A 279 -22.52 0.83 -9.00
CA GLY A 279 -23.40 0.26 -7.98
C GLY A 279 -22.91 0.53 -6.57
N ILE A 280 -21.63 0.24 -6.28
CA ILE A 280 -21.01 0.47 -4.96
C ILE A 280 -21.10 1.93 -4.53
N MET A 281 -20.75 2.88 -5.41
CA MET A 281 -20.81 4.31 -5.10
C MET A 281 -22.25 4.80 -4.86
N SER A 282 -23.25 4.07 -5.38
CA SER A 282 -24.67 4.40 -5.22
C SER A 282 -25.28 3.81 -3.96
N GLU A 283 -24.62 2.85 -3.29
CA GLU A 283 -25.11 2.29 -2.03
C GLU A 283 -25.09 3.35 -0.91
N ASN A 284 -26.01 3.19 0.04
CA ASN A 284 -25.99 3.92 1.28
C ASN A 284 -25.09 3.19 2.28
N ASP A 285 -24.42 3.97 3.13
CA ASP A 285 -23.58 3.44 4.19
C ASP A 285 -24.38 2.52 5.14
N ILE A 286 -23.76 1.41 5.54
CA ILE A 286 -24.27 0.61 6.64
C ILE A 286 -24.20 1.47 7.92
N GLN A 287 -25.26 1.42 8.74
CA GLN A 287 -25.34 2.22 9.96
C GLN A 287 -24.10 2.04 10.86
N GLY A 288 -23.40 3.14 11.12
CA GLY A 288 -22.25 3.19 12.01
C GLY A 288 -20.90 2.90 11.35
N ILE A 289 -20.86 2.72 10.02
CA ILE A 289 -19.62 2.55 9.23
C ILE A 289 -19.70 3.42 7.95
N HIS A 290 -18.64 3.44 7.13
CA HIS A 290 -18.49 4.36 5.99
C HIS A 290 -18.48 3.67 4.63
N VAL A 291 -19.14 2.52 4.53
CA VAL A 291 -19.22 1.72 3.30
C VAL A 291 -20.59 1.06 3.17
N GLY A 292 -21.03 0.87 1.93
CA GLY A 292 -22.21 0.08 1.58
C GLY A 292 -22.00 -1.44 1.74
N PRO A 293 -23.10 -2.23 1.75
CA PRO A 293 -23.05 -3.67 1.99
C PRO A 293 -22.25 -4.47 0.95
N THR A 294 -22.28 -4.09 -0.32
CA THR A 294 -21.53 -4.82 -1.36
C THR A 294 -20.03 -4.56 -1.21
N LEU A 295 -19.61 -3.31 -0.98
CA LEU A 295 -18.21 -2.99 -0.72
C LEU A 295 -17.69 -3.66 0.55
N PHE A 296 -18.46 -3.61 1.64
CA PHE A 296 -18.12 -4.27 2.90
C PHE A 296 -17.86 -5.77 2.72
N CYS A 297 -18.72 -6.46 1.98
CA CYS A 297 -18.58 -7.87 1.65
C CYS A 297 -17.30 -8.17 0.85
N ILE A 298 -17.06 -7.46 -0.26
CA ILE A 298 -15.88 -7.66 -1.12
C ILE A 298 -14.59 -7.40 -0.34
N MET A 299 -14.53 -6.29 0.40
CA MET A 299 -13.38 -5.96 1.23
C MET A 299 -13.13 -7.01 2.31
N THR A 300 -14.18 -7.46 3.00
CA THR A 300 -14.05 -8.49 4.05
C THR A 300 -13.43 -9.77 3.49
N LYS A 301 -13.92 -10.25 2.34
CA LYS A 301 -13.39 -11.46 1.69
C LYS A 301 -11.93 -11.31 1.30
N GLN A 302 -11.53 -10.18 0.72
CA GLN A 302 -10.12 -9.96 0.37
C GLN A 302 -9.23 -9.85 1.61
N LEU A 303 -9.67 -9.15 2.65
CA LEU A 303 -8.90 -8.97 3.88
C LEU A 303 -8.71 -10.30 4.62
N GLN A 304 -9.70 -11.21 4.55
CA GLN A 304 -9.55 -12.59 5.03
C GLN A 304 -8.44 -13.32 4.26
N ILE A 305 -8.37 -13.19 2.93
CA ILE A 305 -7.28 -13.76 2.14
C ILE A 305 -5.94 -13.20 2.59
N PHE A 306 -5.80 -11.87 2.71
CA PHE A 306 -4.53 -11.26 3.16
C PHE A 306 -4.08 -11.75 4.54
N ARG A 307 -5.02 -11.95 5.48
CA ARG A 307 -4.69 -12.44 6.82
C ARG A 307 -4.36 -13.93 6.84
N TYR A 308 -5.19 -14.76 6.24
CA TYR A 308 -5.13 -16.21 6.41
C TYR A 308 -4.14 -16.88 5.46
N SER A 309 -3.88 -16.30 4.29
CA SER A 309 -2.88 -16.83 3.34
C SER A 309 -1.47 -16.29 3.56
N ASP A 310 -1.28 -15.30 4.45
CA ASP A 310 0.05 -14.76 4.75
C ASP A 310 0.77 -15.63 5.79
N ARG A 311 1.73 -16.41 5.32
CA ARG A 311 2.60 -17.23 6.19
C ARG A 311 3.36 -16.38 7.20
N PHE A 312 3.63 -15.11 6.89
CA PHE A 312 4.35 -14.14 7.70
C PHE A 312 3.43 -13.16 8.45
N TRP A 313 2.12 -13.43 8.53
CA TRP A 313 1.17 -12.59 9.27
C TRP A 313 1.70 -12.26 10.66
N PHE A 314 1.72 -10.99 11.02
CA PHE A 314 2.52 -10.51 12.15
C PHE A 314 2.05 -11.04 13.52
N GLU A 315 0.79 -11.47 13.64
CA GLU A 315 0.27 -12.05 14.89
C GLU A 315 0.51 -13.57 14.99
N ARG A 316 1.09 -14.20 13.97
CA ARG A 316 1.32 -15.64 13.94
C ARG A 316 2.41 -16.05 14.93
N GLY A 317 2.19 -17.12 15.71
CA GLY A 317 3.10 -17.55 16.80
C GLY A 317 3.88 -18.85 16.61
N ASP A 318 3.54 -19.65 15.60
CA ASP A 318 4.03 -21.02 15.39
C ASP A 318 5.22 -21.13 14.42
N GLN A 319 5.85 -20.02 14.05
CA GLN A 319 6.98 -19.99 13.11
C GLN A 319 8.27 -19.52 13.77
N PHE A 320 9.42 -19.94 13.22
CA PHE A 320 10.73 -19.54 13.76
C PHE A 320 10.98 -18.02 13.68
N HIS A 321 10.28 -17.33 12.78
CA HIS A 321 10.34 -15.87 12.62
C HIS A 321 9.22 -15.14 13.37
N SER A 322 8.34 -15.85 14.09
CA SER A 322 7.25 -15.24 14.84
C SER A 322 7.78 -14.29 15.90
N PHE A 323 7.08 -13.17 16.09
CA PHE A 323 7.34 -12.32 17.23
C PHE A 323 7.02 -13.08 18.52
N THR A 324 7.85 -12.90 19.55
CA THR A 324 7.47 -13.35 20.90
C THR A 324 6.21 -12.60 21.35
N LEU A 325 5.46 -13.15 22.31
CA LEU A 325 4.24 -12.49 22.79
C LEU A 325 4.54 -11.08 23.33
N GLY A 326 5.67 -10.90 24.03
CA GLY A 326 6.11 -9.58 24.50
C GLY A 326 6.41 -8.59 23.37
N GLN A 327 6.99 -9.05 22.26
CA GLN A 327 7.20 -8.23 21.07
C GLN A 327 5.89 -7.88 20.36
N LEU A 328 4.97 -8.85 20.26
CA LEU A 328 3.66 -8.64 19.67
C LEU A 328 2.83 -7.60 20.46
N HIS A 329 2.90 -7.63 21.79
CA HIS A 329 2.31 -6.58 22.62
C HIS A 329 2.84 -5.19 22.30
N GLU A 330 4.13 -5.03 22.02
CA GLU A 330 4.69 -3.74 21.63
C GLU A 330 4.26 -3.34 20.22
N ILE A 331 4.24 -4.27 19.26
CA ILE A 331 3.74 -4.00 17.90
C ILE A 331 2.29 -3.52 17.93
N ARG A 332 1.43 -4.15 18.73
CA ARG A 332 0.01 -3.77 18.86
C ARG A 332 -0.20 -2.38 19.50
N LYS A 333 0.83 -1.76 20.10
CA LYS A 333 0.80 -0.36 20.56
C LYS A 333 1.13 0.66 19.47
N THR A 334 1.67 0.21 18.34
CA THR A 334 1.98 1.10 17.21
C THR A 334 0.70 1.76 16.71
N ASN A 335 0.79 3.04 16.36
CA ASN A 335 -0.31 3.82 15.82
C ASN A 335 0.26 4.89 14.89
N MET A 336 -0.57 5.41 13.99
CA MET A 336 -0.18 6.39 12.99
C MET A 336 0.35 7.68 13.65
N ALA A 337 -0.17 8.08 14.81
CA ALA A 337 0.28 9.30 15.48
C ALA A 337 1.73 9.20 15.96
N ARG A 338 2.08 8.11 16.66
CA ARG A 338 3.46 7.82 17.09
C ARG A 338 4.39 7.65 15.90
N PHE A 339 3.95 6.88 14.90
CA PHE A 339 4.72 6.64 13.68
C PHE A 339 5.05 7.95 12.96
N ALA A 340 4.08 8.87 12.83
CA ALA A 340 4.30 10.18 12.28
C ALA A 340 5.21 11.04 13.16
N CYS A 341 5.03 11.07 14.48
CA CYS A 341 5.90 11.79 15.39
C CYS A 341 7.38 11.36 15.31
N ASP A 342 7.64 10.09 14.98
CA ASP A 342 9.01 9.57 14.83
C ASP A 342 9.64 9.88 13.46
N ASN A 343 8.83 10.07 12.42
CA ASN A 343 9.30 10.03 11.03
C ASN A 343 8.95 11.26 10.18
N ALA A 344 7.90 11.99 10.54
CA ALA A 344 7.42 13.17 9.82
C ALA A 344 8.16 14.43 10.27
N GLU A 345 8.77 15.12 9.32
CA GLU A 345 9.45 16.38 9.58
C GLU A 345 8.43 17.48 9.90
N GLY A 346 8.76 18.35 10.84
CA GLY A 346 7.90 19.49 11.19
C GLY A 346 6.67 19.15 12.05
N ILE A 347 6.53 17.90 12.53
CA ILE A 347 5.48 17.50 13.48
C ILE A 347 6.03 17.53 14.91
N LYS A 348 5.46 18.40 15.75
CA LYS A 348 5.76 18.50 17.20
C LYS A 348 4.57 18.13 18.09
N TYR A 349 3.37 18.34 17.56
CA TYR A 349 2.10 18.06 18.23
C TYR A 349 1.23 17.27 17.27
N LEU A 350 0.50 16.28 17.79
CA LEU A 350 -0.39 15.47 16.97
C LEU A 350 -1.52 14.92 17.82
N GLN A 351 -2.69 14.74 17.21
CA GLN A 351 -3.81 14.08 17.85
C GLN A 351 -3.53 12.57 18.00
N PRO A 352 -3.87 11.94 19.14
CA PRO A 352 -3.60 10.52 19.35
C PRO A 352 -4.29 9.58 18.35
N GLN A 353 -5.49 9.90 17.87
CA GLN A 353 -6.19 9.18 16.81
C GLN A 353 -5.97 9.91 15.49
N ALA A 354 -4.91 9.57 14.76
CA ALA A 354 -4.43 10.37 13.62
C ALA A 354 -5.38 10.37 12.42
N PHE A 355 -6.15 9.29 12.23
CA PHE A 355 -7.18 9.21 11.17
C PHE A 355 -8.47 9.96 11.52
N MET A 356 -8.61 10.42 12.76
CA MET A 356 -9.77 11.18 13.21
C MET A 356 -9.42 12.66 13.27
N SER A 357 -10.41 13.49 12.92
CA SER A 357 -10.27 14.94 13.00
C SER A 357 -10.00 15.42 14.42
N VAL A 358 -9.38 16.60 14.52
CA VAL A 358 -9.18 17.29 15.81
C VAL A 358 -10.53 17.68 16.39
N ARG A 359 -10.82 17.17 17.60
CA ARG A 359 -12.07 17.40 18.33
C ARG A 359 -11.84 17.22 19.83
N PRO A 360 -12.77 17.67 20.70
CA PRO A 360 -12.72 17.33 22.13
C PRO A 360 -12.53 15.81 22.33
N GLY A 361 -11.52 15.42 23.11
CA GLY A 361 -11.12 14.01 23.29
C GLY A 361 -10.06 13.49 22.32
N ASN A 362 -9.77 14.21 21.23
CA ASN A 362 -8.70 13.91 20.27
C ASN A 362 -7.93 15.19 19.90
N MET A 363 -7.56 15.98 20.91
CA MET A 363 -6.81 17.22 20.72
C MET A 363 -5.32 16.93 20.49
N PRO A 364 -4.61 17.76 19.71
CA PRO A 364 -3.17 17.62 19.56
C PRO A 364 -2.43 17.69 20.90
N VAL A 365 -1.57 16.71 21.15
CA VAL A 365 -0.67 16.66 22.31
C VAL A 365 0.78 16.65 21.85
N PRO A 366 1.76 17.06 22.69
CA PRO A 366 3.16 16.96 22.31
C PRO A 366 3.53 15.52 21.98
N CYS A 367 4.36 15.31 20.94
CA CYS A 367 4.79 13.97 20.52
C CYS A 367 5.46 13.14 21.64
N SER A 368 5.96 13.77 22.71
CA SER A 368 6.49 13.07 23.89
C SER A 368 5.43 12.37 24.75
N HIS A 369 4.16 12.74 24.61
CA HIS A 369 3.03 12.14 25.33
C HIS A 369 2.34 11.03 24.54
N ILE A 370 2.73 10.81 23.28
CA ILE A 370 2.23 9.72 22.45
C ILE A 370 3.18 8.55 22.61
N GLU A 371 2.72 7.52 23.33
CA GLU A 371 3.49 6.32 23.59
C GLU A 371 3.74 5.50 22.31
N GLY A 372 4.85 4.78 22.30
CA GLY A 372 5.24 3.91 21.20
C GLY A 372 5.76 2.56 21.68
N PRO A 373 6.10 1.65 20.75
CA PRO A 373 6.60 0.32 21.08
C PRO A 373 7.93 0.38 21.84
N ASP A 374 8.06 -0.43 22.89
CA ASP A 374 9.32 -0.64 23.61
C ASP A 374 10.23 -1.65 22.88
N LEU A 375 11.23 -1.14 22.16
CA LEU A 375 12.18 -1.97 21.42
C LEU A 375 13.10 -2.81 22.30
N THR A 376 13.14 -2.60 23.62
CA THR A 376 13.95 -3.44 24.52
C THR A 376 13.47 -4.90 24.55
N LYS A 377 12.24 -5.19 24.10
CA LYS A 377 11.75 -6.56 23.88
C LYS A 377 12.46 -7.32 22.76
N TRP A 378 13.29 -6.65 21.95
CA TRP A 378 14.16 -7.27 20.95
C TRP A 378 15.60 -7.48 21.44
N ARG A 379 15.88 -7.27 22.74
CA ARG A 379 17.21 -7.49 23.30
C ARG A 379 17.62 -8.96 23.20
N ASP A 380 18.79 -9.21 22.62
CA ASP A 380 19.43 -10.50 22.49
C ASP A 380 20.41 -10.71 23.66
N GLY A 381 20.07 -11.65 24.56
CA GLY A 381 20.90 -11.97 25.72
C GLY A 381 22.32 -12.43 25.37
N ASN A 382 22.57 -12.91 24.15
CA ASN A 382 23.89 -13.37 23.73
C ASN A 382 24.85 -12.20 23.44
N CYS A 383 24.35 -11.03 23.06
CA CYS A 383 25.19 -9.85 22.85
C CYS A 383 25.86 -9.37 24.15
N HIS A 384 25.23 -9.59 25.31
CA HIS A 384 25.77 -9.17 26.59
C HIS A 384 26.63 -10.25 27.28
N ARG A 385 26.53 -11.52 26.88
CA ARG A 385 27.38 -12.61 27.42
C ARG A 385 28.83 -12.51 26.96
N HIS A 386 29.08 -12.05 25.74
CA HIS A 386 30.44 -11.86 25.21
C HIS A 386 31.24 -10.75 25.93
N ASN A 387 30.58 -9.82 26.63
CA ASN A 387 31.27 -8.80 27.44
C ASN A 387 31.68 -9.29 28.84
N LYS A 388 31.19 -10.44 29.34
CA LYS A 388 31.62 -10.96 30.65
C LYS A 388 32.93 -11.74 30.57
N HIS A 389 33.17 -12.48 29.48
CA HIS A 389 34.41 -13.25 29.33
C HIS A 389 35.61 -12.42 28.84
N SER A 390 35.39 -11.24 28.26
CA SER A 390 36.48 -10.32 27.90
C SER A 390 37.08 -9.59 29.11
N HIS A 391 36.39 -9.54 30.25
CA HIS A 391 36.90 -8.95 31.48
C HIS A 391 37.70 -9.91 32.37
N GLU A 392 37.50 -11.23 32.27
CA GLU A 392 38.27 -12.22 33.04
C GLU A 392 39.63 -12.57 32.42
N ALA A 393 39.85 -12.29 31.14
CA ALA A 393 41.15 -12.47 30.48
C ALA A 393 42.14 -11.29 30.67
N SER A 394 41.72 -10.22 31.37
CA SER A 394 42.52 -9.00 31.56
C SER A 394 43.42 -9.01 32.80
N HIS A 395 43.19 -9.91 33.77
CA HIS A 395 43.97 -9.98 35.00
C HIS A 395 44.91 -11.18 35.01
N LYS A 396 45.99 -11.09 34.22
CA LYS A 396 47.30 -11.72 34.50
C LYS A 396 48.34 -11.23 33.47
N SER A 397 48.80 -9.98 33.63
CA SER A 397 50.11 -9.58 33.09
C SER A 397 51.07 -9.41 34.27
N THR A 398 51.95 -10.39 34.46
CA THR A 398 53.19 -10.19 35.21
C THR A 398 54.30 -10.06 34.18
N GLY A 399 55.08 -8.99 34.33
CA GLY A 399 55.81 -8.36 33.25
C GLY A 399 57.02 -9.14 32.74
N TYR A 400 57.39 -8.84 31.49
CA TYR A 400 58.75 -8.98 31.00
C TYR A 400 59.08 -7.83 30.05
N LYS A 401 60.27 -7.24 30.27
CA LYS A 401 60.81 -6.10 29.54
C LYS A 401 61.10 -6.46 28.08
N HIS A 402 60.81 -5.51 27.20
CA HIS A 402 61.24 -5.51 25.80
C HIS A 402 62.77 -5.60 25.69
N THR A 403 63.26 -6.58 24.94
CA THR A 403 64.46 -6.44 24.11
C THR A 403 64.22 -7.08 22.75
N SER A 404 64.72 -6.40 21.72
CA SER A 404 64.52 -6.65 20.30
C SER A 404 65.41 -7.79 19.79
N LYS A 405 64.86 -8.66 18.94
CA LYS A 405 65.47 -9.14 17.68
C LYS A 405 64.53 -10.07 16.93
N ALA A 406 64.45 -9.86 15.62
CA ALA A 406 63.75 -10.71 14.67
C ALA A 406 64.55 -11.97 14.36
N THR A 407 63.86 -13.10 14.24
CA THR A 407 64.35 -14.29 13.53
C THR A 407 63.16 -15.10 13.01
N TYR A 408 63.17 -15.35 11.70
CA TYR A 408 62.28 -16.28 10.98
C TYR A 408 62.79 -17.71 11.12
N TYR A 409 61.90 -18.67 11.39
CA TYR A 409 61.87 -20.13 11.06
C TYR A 409 60.54 -20.63 11.67
N GLY A 410 59.68 -21.50 11.14
CA GLY A 410 59.80 -22.66 10.27
C GLY A 410 58.85 -23.73 10.86
N ASN A 411 57.95 -24.30 10.05
CA ASN A 411 56.86 -25.24 10.42
C ASN A 411 57.23 -26.42 11.35
N SER A 412 56.30 -26.78 12.24
CA SER A 412 55.87 -28.15 12.64
C SER A 412 54.73 -27.96 13.66
N GLY A 413 53.55 -28.56 13.58
CA GLY A 413 53.18 -29.90 13.15
C GLY A 413 52.67 -30.62 14.40
N GLU A 414 51.36 -30.55 14.70
CA GLU A 414 50.64 -31.59 15.44
C GLU A 414 49.12 -31.39 15.36
N THR A 415 48.50 -32.32 14.65
CA THR A 415 47.05 -32.54 14.50
C THR A 415 46.51 -33.35 15.67
N VAL A 416 45.29 -33.04 16.12
CA VAL A 416 44.43 -33.95 16.91
C VAL A 416 43.10 -34.17 16.15
N PRO A 417 42.61 -35.42 15.98
CA PRO A 417 41.61 -35.78 14.96
C PRO A 417 40.18 -36.08 15.50
N TYR A 418 39.30 -36.39 14.54
CA TYR A 418 37.94 -37.02 14.60
C TYR A 418 36.73 -36.08 14.76
N SER A 419 35.60 -36.22 14.05
CA SER A 419 35.13 -37.23 13.09
C SER A 419 34.04 -36.67 12.16
N ARG A 420 34.05 -37.10 10.89
CA ARG A 420 32.97 -36.89 9.92
C ARG A 420 31.89 -37.95 10.12
N GLU A 421 30.64 -37.52 10.30
CA GLU A 421 29.51 -38.19 9.68
C GLU A 421 28.94 -37.25 8.61
N THR A 422 29.14 -37.64 7.37
CA THR A 422 28.70 -36.96 6.16
C THR A 422 27.32 -37.46 5.77
N VAL A 423 26.33 -36.57 5.77
CA VAL A 423 25.10 -36.74 4.99
C VAL A 423 25.37 -36.15 3.59
N PRO A 424 25.18 -36.89 2.50
CA PRO A 424 25.58 -36.48 1.16
C PRO A 424 24.64 -35.37 0.63
N TYR A 425 25.23 -34.21 0.31
CA TYR A 425 24.60 -33.22 -0.56
C TYR A 425 24.75 -33.74 -2.00
N SER A 426 23.63 -34.06 -2.69
CA SER A 426 23.68 -34.18 -4.15
C SER A 426 23.87 -32.77 -4.71
N ARG A 427 24.91 -32.62 -5.54
CA ARG A 427 25.06 -31.49 -6.44
C ARG A 427 24.20 -31.79 -7.66
N ASP A 428 22.93 -31.44 -7.57
CA ASP A 428 22.16 -31.12 -8.76
C ASP A 428 22.06 -29.60 -8.82
N SER A 429 22.94 -29.04 -9.64
CA SER A 429 22.89 -27.67 -10.11
C SER A 429 21.56 -27.44 -10.82
N VAL A 430 20.56 -26.94 -10.10
CA VAL A 430 19.37 -26.35 -10.69
C VAL A 430 19.75 -24.93 -11.14
N PRO A 431 19.72 -24.63 -12.44
CA PRO A 431 20.05 -23.30 -12.93
C PRO A 431 19.07 -22.28 -12.36
N TYR A 432 19.64 -21.15 -11.93
CA TYR A 432 18.94 -19.97 -11.44
C TYR A 432 18.02 -19.46 -12.56
N ASN A 433 16.74 -19.84 -12.52
CA ASN A 433 15.75 -19.30 -13.44
C ASN A 433 15.22 -17.98 -12.85
N ARG A 434 15.70 -16.86 -13.40
CA ARG A 434 14.96 -15.60 -13.35
C ARG A 434 13.81 -15.78 -14.35
N GLU A 435 12.61 -16.05 -13.84
CA GLU A 435 11.29 -15.73 -14.42
C GLU A 435 10.27 -16.81 -14.06
N ALA A 436 9.32 -16.44 -13.18
CA ALA A 436 7.91 -16.84 -13.21
C ALA A 436 7.19 -16.11 -12.06
N VAL A 437 7.03 -14.80 -12.20
CA VAL A 437 5.91 -14.09 -11.57
C VAL A 437 5.13 -13.51 -12.73
N SER A 438 3.92 -13.99 -12.91
CA SER A 438 2.98 -13.56 -13.93
C SER A 438 2.65 -12.08 -13.70
N TYR A 439 3.28 -11.19 -14.45
CA TYR A 439 2.90 -9.78 -14.50
C TYR A 439 1.79 -9.61 -15.52
N SER A 440 0.62 -9.14 -15.10
CA SER A 440 -0.32 -8.49 -16.00
C SER A 440 0.26 -7.13 -16.40
N LYS A 441 1.04 -7.11 -17.49
CA LYS A 441 1.35 -5.88 -18.20
C LYS A 441 0.15 -5.52 -19.06
N GLU A 442 -0.54 -4.44 -18.71
CA GLU A 442 -1.34 -3.70 -19.69
C GLU A 442 -0.83 -2.26 -19.74
N ALA A 443 0.31 -2.14 -20.42
CA ALA A 443 0.63 -0.93 -21.14
C ALA A 443 -0.36 -0.82 -22.30
N VAL A 444 -1.16 0.25 -22.31
CA VAL A 444 -1.95 0.65 -23.47
C VAL A 444 -0.99 0.84 -24.66
N PRO A 445 -1.10 0.06 -25.76
CA PRO A 445 -0.22 0.24 -26.89
C PRO A 445 -0.68 1.47 -27.69
N TYR A 446 0.10 2.54 -27.66
CA TYR A 446 0.09 3.54 -28.72
C TYR A 446 0.58 2.87 -30.01
N SER A 447 -0.32 2.49 -30.90
CA SER A 447 0.06 2.09 -32.26
C SER A 447 0.41 3.33 -33.08
N ARG A 448 1.68 3.46 -33.47
CA ARG A 448 2.01 4.03 -34.78
C ARG A 448 2.66 2.94 -35.60
N GLU A 449 1.94 2.52 -36.64
CA GLU A 449 2.43 1.63 -37.67
C GLU A 449 3.75 2.18 -38.24
N ALA A 450 4.82 1.41 -38.11
CA ALA A 450 6.05 1.63 -38.85
C ALA A 450 6.12 0.57 -39.96
N VAL A 451 5.86 1.02 -41.18
CA VAL A 451 6.19 0.30 -42.41
C VAL A 451 7.69 -0.02 -42.40
N PRO A 452 8.13 -1.26 -42.63
CA PRO A 452 9.54 -1.59 -42.61
C PRO A 452 10.22 -1.08 -43.88
N TYR A 453 11.09 -0.08 -43.76
CA TYR A 453 12.03 0.31 -44.84
C TYR A 453 13.36 -0.44 -44.64
N SER A 454 13.70 -1.27 -45.62
CA SER A 454 14.99 -1.93 -45.77
C SER A 454 16.11 -0.90 -46.03
N LYS A 455 17.27 -1.11 -45.42
CA LYS A 455 18.50 -0.33 -45.66
C LYS A 455 19.02 -0.54 -47.09
N GLU A 456 18.78 0.43 -47.97
CA GLU A 456 19.64 0.67 -49.12
C GLU A 456 19.98 2.17 -49.21
N ALA A 457 21.26 2.44 -49.46
CA ALA A 457 21.86 3.77 -49.44
C ALA A 457 21.55 4.55 -50.73
N VAL A 458 21.10 5.80 -50.60
CA VAL A 458 21.17 6.82 -51.67
C VAL A 458 21.42 8.21 -51.03
N PRO A 459 22.36 9.04 -51.55
CA PRO A 459 22.80 10.28 -50.90
C PRO A 459 22.21 11.58 -51.50
N TYR A 460 22.36 12.69 -50.75
CA TYR A 460 22.15 14.13 -51.11
C TYR A 460 20.67 14.58 -51.35
N SER A 461 20.20 15.82 -51.13
CA SER A 461 20.78 17.15 -50.91
C SER A 461 19.75 18.15 -50.32
N GLY A 462 20.25 19.14 -49.57
CA GLY A 462 19.86 20.58 -49.47
C GLY A 462 18.42 21.11 -49.68
N ASN A 463 18.04 22.00 -48.73
CA ASN A 463 17.15 23.19 -48.82
C ASN A 463 15.78 23.15 -48.11
N THR A 464 15.76 23.76 -46.91
CA THR A 464 14.91 24.88 -46.41
C THR A 464 13.42 25.07 -46.82
N VAL A 465 12.59 25.13 -45.76
CA VAL A 465 11.30 25.84 -45.47
C VAL A 465 10.00 25.49 -46.24
N PRO A 466 8.78 25.79 -45.74
CA PRO A 466 8.32 26.15 -44.38
C PRO A 466 7.07 25.36 -43.88
N TYR A 467 6.78 25.55 -42.59
CA TYR A 467 5.52 25.19 -41.93
C TYR A 467 4.33 25.93 -42.57
N SER A 468 3.28 25.20 -42.94
CA SER A 468 1.96 25.75 -43.24
C SER A 468 0.91 25.00 -42.42
N ARG A 469 0.16 25.75 -41.61
CA ARG A 469 -1.10 25.32 -41.00
C ARG A 469 -2.17 25.47 -42.06
N ASP A 470 -2.81 24.37 -42.45
CA ASP A 470 -4.22 24.39 -42.85
C ASP A 470 -4.86 23.01 -42.64
N THR A 471 -6.02 23.06 -42.00
CA THR A 471 -7.01 22.00 -41.79
C THR A 471 -7.54 21.40 -43.09
N PHE A 472 -7.98 20.13 -43.12
CA PHE A 472 -9.16 19.56 -43.82
C PHE A 472 -9.11 17.99 -43.76
N PRO A 473 -10.16 17.23 -44.11
CA PRO A 473 -11.31 16.81 -43.28
C PRO A 473 -11.43 15.27 -43.15
N TYR A 474 -12.43 14.80 -42.39
CA TYR A 474 -12.81 13.38 -42.27
C TYR A 474 -13.08 12.69 -43.62
N SER A 475 -12.66 11.42 -43.76
CA SER A 475 -13.28 10.45 -44.67
C SER A 475 -13.54 9.13 -43.95
N ARG A 476 -14.81 8.69 -44.00
CA ARG A 476 -15.26 7.33 -43.67
C ARG A 476 -14.93 6.45 -44.87
N ASP A 477 -14.18 5.37 -44.67
CA ASP A 477 -14.28 4.19 -45.53
C ASP A 477 -14.08 2.92 -44.72
N THR A 478 -15.09 2.06 -44.84
CA THR A 478 -15.20 0.68 -44.33
C THR A 478 -14.25 -0.27 -45.05
N VAL A 479 -13.57 -1.17 -44.33
CA VAL A 479 -12.84 -2.32 -44.90
C VAL A 479 -13.12 -3.59 -44.05
N PRO A 480 -13.30 -4.78 -44.67
CA PRO A 480 -14.21 -5.82 -44.17
C PRO A 480 -13.54 -6.91 -43.31
N TYR A 481 -14.40 -7.59 -42.54
CA TYR A 481 -14.11 -8.77 -41.71
C TYR A 481 -13.71 -9.98 -42.57
N SER A 482 -12.65 -10.70 -42.17
CA SER A 482 -12.44 -12.09 -42.60
C SER A 482 -12.49 -13.01 -41.39
N ARG A 483 -13.36 -14.02 -41.49
CA ARG A 483 -13.54 -15.10 -40.51
C ARG A 483 -12.51 -16.18 -40.79
N GLU A 484 -11.68 -16.50 -39.80
CA GLU A 484 -11.16 -17.86 -39.65
C GLU A 484 -11.44 -18.38 -38.25
N THR A 485 -12.07 -19.55 -38.23
CA THR A 485 -12.61 -20.28 -37.10
C THR A 485 -11.51 -21.03 -36.36
N VAL A 486 -11.42 -20.85 -35.04
CA VAL A 486 -10.69 -21.78 -34.16
C VAL A 486 -11.70 -22.46 -33.23
N SER A 487 -11.74 -23.78 -33.34
CA SER A 487 -12.62 -24.73 -32.67
C SER A 487 -12.37 -24.77 -31.15
N TYR A 488 -13.45 -24.67 -30.36
CA TYR A 488 -13.45 -24.94 -28.92
C TYR A 488 -13.54 -26.45 -28.65
N SER A 489 -12.58 -27.02 -27.94
CA SER A 489 -12.76 -28.30 -27.24
C SER A 489 -13.39 -28.01 -25.86
N ARG A 490 -14.61 -28.52 -25.64
CA ARG A 490 -15.25 -28.56 -24.34
C ARG A 490 -14.55 -29.61 -23.46
N GLU A 491 -13.92 -29.16 -22.39
CA GLU A 491 -13.81 -29.96 -21.18
C GLU A 491 -14.52 -29.22 -20.04
N THR A 492 -15.41 -29.94 -19.40
CA THR A 492 -16.39 -29.56 -18.39
C THR A 492 -15.71 -29.21 -17.05
N VAL A 493 -15.96 -28.00 -16.54
CA VAL A 493 -15.66 -27.64 -15.14
C VAL A 493 -16.78 -28.19 -14.24
N PRO A 494 -16.48 -28.88 -13.13
CA PRO A 494 -17.50 -29.39 -12.21
C PRO A 494 -18.18 -28.26 -11.43
N ASP A 495 -19.49 -28.37 -11.30
CA ASP A 495 -20.41 -27.55 -10.52
C ASP A 495 -20.04 -27.53 -9.02
N SER A 496 -19.70 -26.37 -8.47
CA SER A 496 -19.30 -26.20 -7.06
C SER A 496 -20.48 -25.69 -6.22
N SER A 497 -21.42 -26.60 -5.96
CA SER A 497 -22.55 -26.38 -5.04
C SER A 497 -22.15 -26.13 -3.57
N GLN A 498 -20.86 -26.24 -3.23
CA GLN A 498 -20.29 -25.93 -1.91
C GLN A 498 -19.92 -24.46 -1.69
N THR A 499 -19.76 -23.68 -2.77
CA THR A 499 -19.43 -22.25 -2.64
C THR A 499 -20.65 -21.43 -2.18
N VAL A 500 -21.87 -21.92 -2.43
CA VAL A 500 -23.13 -21.22 -2.11
C VAL A 500 -23.50 -21.30 -0.63
N THR A 501 -23.04 -22.32 0.11
CA THR A 501 -23.39 -22.53 1.53
C THR A 501 -22.62 -21.65 2.51
N ASP A 502 -21.48 -21.08 2.11
CA ASP A 502 -20.67 -20.17 2.96
C ASP A 502 -21.03 -18.69 2.81
N PHE A 503 -21.90 -18.31 1.87
CA PHE A 503 -22.36 -16.92 1.69
C PHE A 503 -23.64 -16.58 2.46
N SER A 504 -24.52 -17.55 2.75
CA SER A 504 -25.82 -17.25 3.38
C SER A 504 -25.72 -16.89 4.86
N SER A 505 -24.72 -17.38 5.59
CA SER A 505 -24.54 -17.12 7.03
C SER A 505 -24.04 -15.71 7.35
N PHE A 506 -23.59 -14.95 6.34
CA PHE A 506 -23.04 -13.60 6.47
C PHE A 506 -24.10 -12.56 6.90
N PHE A 507 -25.33 -12.65 6.36
CA PHE A 507 -26.36 -11.63 6.60
C PHE A 507 -27.18 -11.82 7.88
N ASP A 508 -27.28 -13.04 8.41
CA ASP A 508 -28.03 -13.31 9.64
C ASP A 508 -27.43 -12.58 10.86
N ASN A 509 -26.13 -12.23 10.80
CA ASN A 509 -25.44 -11.46 11.83
C ASN A 509 -25.43 -9.94 11.60
N LEU A 510 -25.63 -9.46 10.36
CA LEU A 510 -25.58 -8.03 10.05
C LEU A 510 -26.93 -7.33 10.35
N LEU A 511 -28.05 -8.04 10.18
CA LEU A 511 -29.41 -7.51 10.38
C LEU A 511 -29.97 -7.73 11.80
N SER A 512 -29.26 -8.47 12.67
CA SER A 512 -29.68 -8.74 14.05
C SER A 512 -29.18 -7.70 15.07
N TYR A 513 -28.31 -6.77 14.65
CA TYR A 513 -27.72 -5.79 15.56
C TYR A 513 -28.75 -4.74 16.00
N LYS A 514 -29.22 -4.86 17.25
CA LYS A 514 -29.95 -3.80 17.95
C LYS A 514 -28.97 -3.08 18.87
N PRO A 515 -28.68 -1.79 18.66
CA PRO A 515 -27.77 -1.05 19.53
C PRO A 515 -28.33 -1.01 20.95
N THR A 516 -27.49 -1.36 21.93
CA THR A 516 -27.79 -1.11 23.34
C THR A 516 -27.47 0.35 23.68
N SER A 517 -28.15 0.91 24.68
CA SER A 517 -28.08 2.32 25.10
C SER A 517 -26.69 2.83 25.55
N GLN A 518 -25.63 2.03 25.42
CA GLN A 518 -24.23 2.45 25.55
C GLN A 518 -23.62 2.95 24.22
N ASP A 519 -24.23 2.68 23.07
CA ASP A 519 -23.75 3.14 21.75
C ASP A 519 -24.25 4.56 21.37
N GLN A 520 -25.01 5.24 22.23
CA GLN A 520 -25.56 6.59 21.98
C GLN A 520 -24.74 7.75 22.57
N GLY A 521 -23.53 7.48 23.08
CA GLY A 521 -22.70 8.50 23.75
C GLY A 521 -21.76 9.32 22.86
N TYR A 522 -21.62 9.00 21.57
CA TYR A 522 -20.60 9.61 20.70
C TYR A 522 -21.13 9.97 19.31
N ILE A 523 -22.22 10.73 19.22
CA ILE A 523 -22.50 11.59 18.05
C ILE A 523 -23.30 12.79 18.55
N SER A 524 -22.68 13.97 18.51
CA SER A 524 -23.34 15.28 18.56
C SER A 524 -22.38 16.32 18.00
N MET A 525 -22.58 16.63 16.70
CA MET A 525 -22.01 17.72 15.87
C MET A 525 -20.52 17.70 15.55
#